data_AF-A0A417F4M7-F1
#
_entry.id   AF-A0A417F4M7-F1
#
_cell.length_a   1.000
_cell.length_b   1.000
_cell.length_c   1.000
_cell.angle_alpha   90.00
_cell.angle_beta   90.00
_cell.angle_gamma   90.00
#
_symmetry.space_group_name_H-M   'P 1'
#
loop_
_entity.id
_entity.type
_entity.pdbx_description
1 polymer ?
#
loop_
_entity_poly.entity_id
_entity_poly.type
_entity_poly.pdbx_seq_one_letter_code
_entity_poly.pdbx_strand_id
1 'polypeptide(L)'
;MLSGAPLNAINVSDIDLTSVPASQIKYTVQDNAGTVTNIVLGDVTGESWIYGIGYGKRDKTDEENGNSPEYVVLRHWDGAKQEESTFRVLTLPRGLGGVPIAVPRGYSTDASIVNTSLDTLKLTLIDTVKSSAFDGSSGVRTKDGYYELAENIGVYISEQNRFISLQTAKSNYTSFRVYANKTAENGGKIRVIVAS
;
A
#
# COMPACT_ATOMS: atom_id res chain seq x y z
N MET A 1 1.63 -7.78 -10.82
CA MET A 1 2.42 -6.56 -11.12
C MET A 1 1.49 -5.61 -11.83
N LEU A 2 1.34 -4.39 -11.34
CA LEU A 2 0.58 -3.36 -12.04
C LEU A 2 1.45 -2.87 -13.20
N SER A 3 0.96 -3.00 -14.42
CA SER A 3 1.70 -2.57 -15.61
C SER A 3 1.84 -1.05 -15.61
N GLY A 4 3.05 -0.54 -15.86
CA GLY A 4 3.30 0.90 -15.94
C GLY A 4 3.50 1.62 -14.60
N ALA A 5 3.71 0.89 -13.50
CA ALA A 5 4.12 1.50 -12.24
C ALA A 5 5.52 2.18 -12.36
N PRO A 6 5.72 3.36 -11.75
CA PRO A 6 7.02 4.02 -11.71
C PRO A 6 8.09 3.12 -11.09
N LEU A 7 9.32 3.22 -11.61
CA LEU A 7 10.46 2.58 -10.99
C LEU A 7 10.95 3.44 -9.84
N ASN A 8 11.22 2.80 -8.70
CA ASN A 8 11.88 3.43 -7.58
C ASN A 8 13.31 2.89 -7.47
N ALA A 9 14.30 3.79 -7.41
CA ALA A 9 15.67 3.39 -7.20
C ALA A 9 15.85 2.89 -5.76
N ILE A 10 16.60 1.81 -5.60
CA ILE A 10 16.94 1.23 -4.30
C ILE A 10 18.44 0.97 -4.23
N ASN A 11 18.98 0.93 -3.02
CA ASN A 11 20.32 0.45 -2.75
C ASN A 11 20.30 -1.05 -2.50
N VAL A 12 21.45 -1.71 -2.69
CA VAL A 12 21.59 -3.15 -2.37
C VAL A 12 21.31 -3.42 -0.88
N SER A 13 21.65 -2.48 0.00
CA SER A 13 21.38 -2.55 1.44
C SER A 13 19.89 -2.55 1.79
N ASP A 14 19.02 -2.14 0.87
CA ASP A 14 17.57 -2.12 1.09
C ASP A 14 16.94 -3.49 0.85
N ILE A 15 17.71 -4.45 0.34
CA ILE A 15 17.29 -5.84 0.11
C ILE A 15 17.66 -6.68 1.33
N ASP A 16 16.70 -6.86 2.23
CA ASP A 16 16.84 -7.72 3.42
C ASP A 16 16.65 -9.22 3.08
N LEU A 17 17.21 -9.63 1.93
CA LEU A 17 17.17 -11.01 1.44
C LEU A 17 18.60 -11.45 1.13
N THR A 18 18.97 -12.62 1.63
CA THR A 18 20.26 -13.25 1.30
C THR A 18 20.36 -13.63 -0.18
N SER A 19 19.21 -13.85 -0.83
CA SER A 19 19.11 -14.07 -2.28
C SER A 19 17.78 -13.57 -2.82
N VAL A 20 17.80 -12.97 -4.00
CA VAL A 20 16.59 -12.52 -4.70
C VAL A 20 16.05 -13.69 -5.53
N PRO A 21 14.81 -14.14 -5.32
CA PRO A 21 14.21 -15.20 -6.13
C PRO A 21 14.16 -14.78 -7.61
N ALA A 22 14.43 -15.71 -8.53
CA ALA A 22 14.38 -15.43 -9.97
C ALA A 22 13.02 -14.87 -10.43
N SER A 23 11.93 -15.27 -9.77
CA SER A 23 10.58 -14.72 -10.01
C SER A 23 10.44 -13.23 -9.70
N GLN A 24 11.35 -12.66 -8.91
CA GLN A 24 11.43 -11.23 -8.63
C GLN A 24 12.32 -10.46 -9.62
N ILE A 25 13.09 -11.13 -10.48
CA ILE A 25 13.81 -10.48 -11.56
C ILE A 25 12.83 -10.26 -12.71
N LYS A 26 12.57 -8.99 -13.05
CA LYS A 26 11.54 -8.62 -14.02
C LYS A 26 12.13 -8.24 -15.36
N TYR A 27 13.28 -7.60 -15.32
CA TYR A 27 13.98 -7.17 -16.51
C TYR A 27 15.47 -6.99 -16.20
N THR A 28 16.31 -7.25 -17.19
CA THR A 28 17.75 -7.02 -17.12
C THR A 28 18.20 -6.30 -18.37
N VAL A 29 19.09 -5.32 -18.22
CA VAL A 29 19.83 -4.72 -19.33
C VAL A 29 21.24 -5.29 -19.30
N GLN A 30 21.73 -5.71 -20.47
CA GLN A 30 23.10 -6.15 -20.66
C GLN A 30 23.85 -5.17 -21.56
N ASP A 31 25.15 -5.01 -21.31
CA ASP A 31 26.04 -4.35 -22.25
C ASP A 31 26.42 -5.27 -23.42
N ASN A 32 27.19 -4.76 -24.38
CA ASN A 32 27.64 -5.52 -25.55
C ASN A 32 28.57 -6.69 -25.20
N ALA A 33 29.14 -6.73 -23.99
CA ALA A 33 29.97 -7.82 -23.49
C ALA A 33 29.14 -8.90 -22.76
N GLY A 34 27.82 -8.71 -22.62
CA GLY A 34 26.91 -9.61 -21.90
C GLY A 34 26.85 -9.36 -20.40
N THR A 35 27.49 -8.31 -19.89
CA THR A 35 27.46 -7.94 -18.46
C THR A 35 26.14 -7.28 -18.14
N VAL A 36 25.46 -7.72 -17.08
CA VAL A 36 24.21 -7.09 -16.61
C VAL A 36 24.55 -5.75 -15.95
N THR A 37 24.05 -4.65 -16.52
CA THR A 37 24.28 -3.28 -16.01
C THR A 37 23.11 -2.75 -15.19
N ASN A 38 21.90 -3.25 -15.45
CA ASN A 38 20.70 -2.84 -14.73
C ASN A 38 19.79 -4.05 -14.51
N ILE A 39 19.15 -4.06 -13.34
CA ILE A 39 18.15 -5.07 -12.99
C ILE A 39 16.91 -4.32 -12.51
N VAL A 40 15.75 -4.66 -13.07
CA VAL A 40 14.46 -4.26 -12.52
C VAL A 40 13.95 -5.43 -11.69
N LEU A 41 13.71 -5.15 -10.42
CA LEU A 41 13.15 -6.11 -9.47
C LEU A 41 11.66 -5.87 -9.29
N GLY A 42 10.94 -6.91 -8.87
CA GLY A 42 9.64 -6.74 -8.23
C GLY A 42 9.80 -6.07 -6.87
N ASP A 43 8.73 -6.07 -6.07
CA ASP A 43 8.81 -5.56 -4.71
C ASP A 43 9.60 -6.53 -3.81
N VAL A 44 10.90 -6.31 -3.75
CA VAL A 44 11.88 -7.09 -2.95
C VAL A 44 12.18 -6.46 -1.60
N THR A 45 11.86 -5.17 -1.42
CA THR A 45 12.04 -4.46 -0.15
C THR A 45 10.78 -4.53 0.71
N GLY A 46 9.61 -4.76 0.10
CA GLY A 46 8.30 -4.65 0.75
C GLY A 46 7.79 -3.22 0.86
N GLU A 47 8.65 -2.23 0.59
CA GLU A 47 8.41 -0.80 0.83
C GLU A 47 8.09 -0.03 -0.46
N SER A 48 7.87 -0.74 -1.57
CA SER A 48 7.58 -0.15 -2.88
C SER A 48 6.17 0.46 -3.00
N TRP A 49 5.41 0.48 -1.90
CA TRP A 49 4.00 0.86 -1.85
C TRP A 49 3.70 1.80 -0.70
N ILE A 50 2.68 2.64 -0.88
CA ILE A 50 2.01 3.41 0.17
C ILE A 50 0.70 2.70 0.47
N TYR A 51 0.50 2.29 1.72
CA TYR A 51 -0.66 1.51 2.15
C TYR A 51 -1.65 2.38 2.92
N GLY A 52 -2.95 2.24 2.64
CA GLY A 52 -3.95 3.08 3.28
C GLY A 52 -5.37 2.77 2.84
N ILE A 53 -6.26 3.74 3.05
CA ILE A 53 -7.66 3.68 2.64
C ILE A 53 -7.86 4.50 1.36
N GLY A 54 -8.28 3.84 0.30
CA GLY A 54 -8.41 4.40 -1.03
C GLY A 54 -9.83 4.85 -1.37
N TYR A 55 -9.93 6.03 -1.96
CA TYR A 55 -11.16 6.65 -2.44
C TYR A 55 -10.98 7.12 -3.88
N GLY A 56 -12.08 7.06 -4.64
CA GLY A 56 -12.16 7.71 -5.94
C GLY A 56 -12.91 9.02 -5.83
N LYS A 57 -12.37 10.07 -6.46
CA LYS A 57 -12.99 11.40 -6.52
C LYS A 57 -13.07 11.83 -7.98
N ARG A 58 -14.20 12.44 -8.36
CA ARG A 58 -14.35 13.16 -9.63
C ARG A 58 -14.70 14.60 -9.32
N ASP A 59 -13.97 15.54 -9.90
CA ASP A 59 -14.32 16.96 -9.78
C ASP A 59 -15.23 17.37 -10.94
N LYS A 60 -16.46 17.73 -10.60
CA LYS A 60 -17.55 18.05 -11.55
C LYS A 60 -17.48 19.46 -12.13
N THR A 61 -16.42 20.21 -11.84
CA THR A 61 -16.31 21.62 -12.24
C THR A 61 -16.14 21.81 -13.75
N ASP A 62 -15.80 20.76 -14.50
CA ASP A 62 -15.55 20.79 -15.95
C ASP A 62 -16.57 19.94 -16.76
N GLU A 63 -17.83 19.86 -16.32
CA GLU A 63 -18.88 19.13 -17.06
C GLU A 63 -19.19 19.75 -18.44
N GLU A 64 -18.86 21.03 -18.68
CA GLU A 64 -19.12 21.74 -19.94
C GLU A 64 -18.33 21.19 -21.15
N ASN A 65 -17.20 20.51 -20.91
CA ASN A 65 -16.35 19.89 -21.95
C ASN A 65 -16.28 18.35 -21.85
N GLY A 66 -17.07 17.73 -20.98
CA GLY A 66 -17.17 16.26 -20.87
C GLY A 66 -15.94 15.54 -20.31
N ASN A 67 -14.98 16.24 -19.69
CA ASN A 67 -13.78 15.63 -19.12
C ASN A 67 -13.52 16.09 -17.68
N SER A 68 -14.32 15.59 -16.74
CA SER A 68 -14.11 15.80 -15.30
C SER A 68 -12.82 15.12 -14.85
N PRO A 69 -11.85 15.83 -14.24
CA PRO A 69 -10.63 15.20 -13.76
C PRO A 69 -10.96 14.17 -12.67
N GLU A 70 -10.32 13.00 -12.79
CA GLU A 70 -10.46 11.89 -11.86
C GLU A 70 -9.23 11.80 -10.94
N TYR A 71 -9.48 11.42 -9.69
CA TYR A 71 -8.44 11.33 -8.67
C TYR A 71 -8.56 10.06 -7.84
N VAL A 72 -7.41 9.47 -7.55
CA VAL A 72 -7.26 8.52 -6.45
C VAL A 72 -6.81 9.30 -5.23
N VAL A 73 -7.59 9.22 -4.16
CA VAL A 73 -7.25 9.80 -2.86
C VAL A 73 -6.88 8.65 -1.92
N LEU A 74 -5.66 8.67 -1.42
CA LEU A 74 -5.16 7.69 -0.46
C LEU A 74 -4.96 8.38 0.89
N ARG A 75 -5.74 7.99 1.88
CA ARG A 75 -5.48 8.34 3.27
C ARG A 75 -4.63 7.27 3.90
N HIS A 76 -3.49 7.64 4.46
CA HIS A 76 -2.52 6.69 4.99
C HIS A 76 -1.91 7.20 6.29
N TRP A 77 -1.13 6.32 6.93
CA TRP A 77 -0.36 6.63 8.12
C TRP A 77 1.11 6.71 7.75
N ASP A 78 1.78 7.80 8.09
CA ASP A 78 3.19 8.03 7.76
C ASP A 78 4.18 7.44 8.79
N GLY A 79 3.66 6.81 9.84
CA GLY A 79 4.41 6.31 10.99
C GLY A 79 4.14 7.10 12.28
N ALA A 80 3.65 8.34 12.17
CA ALA A 80 3.38 9.20 13.32
C ALA A 80 1.99 9.86 13.29
N LYS A 81 1.47 10.14 12.09
CA LYS A 81 0.20 10.82 11.88
C LYS A 81 -0.48 10.36 10.59
N GLN A 82 -1.72 10.80 10.45
CA GLN A 82 -2.44 10.65 9.20
C GLN A 82 -1.92 11.62 8.16
N GLU A 83 -1.76 11.12 6.94
CA GLU A 83 -1.49 11.88 5.74
C GLU A 83 -2.52 11.55 4.65
N GLU A 84 -2.64 12.43 3.67
CA GLU A 84 -3.48 12.23 2.49
C GLU A 84 -2.70 12.54 1.22
N SER A 85 -2.71 11.61 0.28
CA SER A 85 -2.06 11.77 -1.02
C SER A 85 -3.13 11.70 -2.11
N THR A 86 -3.14 12.71 -2.99
CA THR A 86 -4.07 12.80 -4.11
C THR A 86 -3.32 12.63 -5.42
N PHE A 87 -3.74 11.68 -6.23
CA PHE A 87 -3.14 11.36 -7.52
C PHE A 87 -4.16 11.63 -8.61
N ARG A 88 -3.86 12.57 -9.51
CA ARG A 88 -4.67 12.76 -10.72
C ARG A 88 -4.42 11.59 -11.67
N VAL A 89 -5.50 11.02 -12.19
CA VAL A 89 -5.45 9.82 -13.05
C VAL A 89 -6.22 10.04 -14.34
N LEU A 90 -5.84 9.29 -15.38
CA LEU A 90 -6.56 9.29 -16.66
C LEU A 90 -7.89 8.54 -16.56
N THR A 91 -7.91 7.46 -15.79
CA THR A 91 -9.10 6.63 -15.56
C THR A 91 -9.07 6.12 -14.13
N LEU A 92 -10.18 6.24 -13.44
CA LEU A 92 -10.30 5.85 -12.05
C LEU A 92 -10.21 4.31 -11.90
N PRO A 93 -9.28 3.80 -11.09
CA PRO A 93 -9.24 2.38 -10.75
C PRO A 93 -10.55 1.93 -10.10
N ARG A 94 -10.95 0.69 -10.40
CA ARG A 94 -12.23 0.14 -9.91
C ARG A 94 -12.16 -0.15 -8.40
N GLY A 95 -13.31 -0.08 -7.74
CA GLY A 95 -13.46 -0.55 -6.36
C GLY A 95 -12.94 0.41 -5.29
N LEU A 96 -12.66 1.67 -5.65
CA LEU A 96 -12.27 2.72 -4.71
C LEU A 96 -13.50 3.32 -4.04
N GLY A 97 -13.62 3.13 -2.72
CA GLY A 97 -14.81 3.51 -1.95
C GLY A 97 -14.61 3.43 -0.44
N GLY A 98 -13.41 3.76 0.03
CA GLY A 98 -13.04 3.60 1.44
C GLY A 98 -12.54 2.20 1.76
N VAL A 99 -11.78 1.59 0.85
CA VAL A 99 -11.25 0.23 1.00
C VAL A 99 -9.74 0.24 1.25
N PRO A 100 -9.20 -0.74 2.01
CA PRO A 100 -7.76 -0.90 2.16
C PRO A 100 -7.08 -1.25 0.83
N ILE A 101 -6.15 -0.41 0.42
CA ILE A 101 -5.38 -0.55 -0.82
C ILE A 101 -3.90 -0.20 -0.61
N ALA A 102 -3.12 -0.46 -1.65
CA ALA A 102 -1.78 0.06 -1.81
C ALA A 102 -1.63 0.80 -3.15
N VAL A 103 -0.92 1.92 -3.16
CA VAL A 103 -0.52 2.66 -4.37
C VAL A 103 1.00 2.52 -4.52
N PRO A 104 1.53 2.17 -5.70
CA PRO A 104 2.98 2.15 -5.92
C PRO A 104 3.61 3.51 -5.61
N ARG A 105 4.78 3.52 -4.96
CA ARG A 105 5.55 4.76 -4.79
C ARG A 105 6.01 5.29 -6.15
N GLY A 106 6.22 6.60 -6.21
CA GLY A 106 6.78 7.28 -7.39
C GLY A 106 5.74 7.89 -8.34
N TYR A 107 4.45 7.64 -8.14
CA TYR A 107 3.42 8.41 -8.83
C TYR A 107 3.39 9.86 -8.32
N SER A 108 3.11 10.80 -9.23
CA SER A 108 3.09 12.23 -8.90
C SER A 108 1.80 12.60 -8.16
N THR A 109 1.94 13.42 -7.13
CA THR A 109 0.82 14.10 -6.44
C THR A 109 0.61 15.54 -6.91
N ASP A 110 1.37 15.99 -7.93
CA ASP A 110 1.16 17.29 -8.56
C ASP A 110 -0.14 17.27 -9.38
N ALA A 111 -1.05 18.20 -9.11
CA ALA A 111 -2.35 18.29 -9.79
C ALA A 111 -2.25 18.53 -11.31
N SER A 112 -1.11 19.06 -11.79
CA SER A 112 -0.84 19.28 -13.21
C SER A 112 -0.43 18.00 -13.95
N ILE A 113 0.01 16.96 -13.24
CA ILE A 113 0.50 15.71 -13.83
C ILE A 113 -0.58 14.64 -13.77
N VAL A 114 -0.92 14.06 -14.93
CA VAL A 114 -1.84 12.92 -15.02
C VAL A 114 -1.05 11.62 -14.95
N ASN A 115 -1.27 10.81 -13.92
CA ASN A 115 -0.71 9.47 -13.81
C ASN A 115 -1.52 8.51 -14.69
N THR A 116 -1.10 8.35 -15.95
CA THR A 116 -1.86 7.62 -16.98
C THR A 116 -1.94 6.11 -16.76
N SER A 117 -1.03 5.55 -15.98
CA SER A 117 -0.91 4.12 -15.70
C SER A 117 -1.23 3.74 -14.25
N LEU A 118 -1.71 4.67 -13.43
CA LEU A 118 -1.94 4.40 -12.01
C LEU A 118 -3.04 3.36 -11.84
N ASP A 119 -2.66 2.27 -11.19
CA ASP A 119 -3.58 1.26 -10.66
C ASP A 119 -3.28 1.02 -9.18
N THR A 120 -4.17 0.30 -8.50
CA THR A 120 -4.09 0.07 -7.05
C THR A 120 -4.09 -1.41 -6.73
N LEU A 121 -3.37 -1.80 -5.68
CA LEU A 121 -3.44 -3.14 -5.14
C LEU A 121 -4.51 -3.17 -4.04
N LYS A 122 -5.60 -3.91 -4.25
CA LYS A 122 -6.55 -4.19 -3.17
C LYS A 122 -5.92 -5.13 -2.14
N LEU A 123 -5.98 -4.75 -0.86
CA LEU A 123 -5.46 -5.59 0.21
C LEU A 123 -6.46 -6.70 0.59
N THR A 124 -5.91 -7.84 0.99
CA THR A 124 -6.72 -8.99 1.40
C THR A 124 -7.03 -8.88 2.88
N LEU A 125 -8.31 -8.96 3.24
CA LEU A 125 -8.72 -9.13 4.64
C LEU A 125 -8.28 -10.52 5.09
N ILE A 126 -7.40 -10.57 6.08
CA ILE A 126 -6.91 -11.83 6.65
C ILE A 126 -7.88 -12.30 7.72
N ASP A 127 -8.15 -11.46 8.71
CA ASP A 127 -8.99 -11.85 9.84
C ASP A 127 -9.64 -10.64 10.52
N THR A 128 -10.59 -10.91 11.40
CA THR A 128 -11.15 -9.96 12.37
C THR A 128 -10.81 -10.46 13.77
N VAL A 129 -9.91 -9.74 14.46
CA VAL A 129 -9.32 -10.18 15.72
C VAL A 129 -9.67 -9.23 16.87
N LYS A 130 -9.47 -9.72 18.10
CA LYS A 130 -9.54 -8.90 19.32
C LYS A 130 -8.19 -8.28 19.65
N SER A 131 -8.17 -7.26 20.51
CA SER A 131 -6.93 -6.60 20.96
C SER A 131 -5.90 -7.56 21.60
N SER A 132 -6.36 -8.67 22.18
CA SER A 132 -5.51 -9.72 22.78
C SER A 132 -4.76 -10.59 21.76
N ALA A 133 -5.11 -10.53 20.48
CA ALA A 133 -4.41 -11.26 19.42
C ALA A 133 -3.08 -10.59 19.01
N PHE A 134 -2.90 -9.32 19.39
CA PHE A 134 -1.71 -8.54 19.07
C PHE A 134 -0.59 -8.82 20.07
N ASP A 135 0.58 -9.16 19.54
CA ASP A 135 1.82 -9.27 20.29
C ASP A 135 2.54 -7.91 20.28
N GLY A 136 2.14 -7.04 21.21
CA GLY A 136 2.62 -5.67 21.27
C GLY A 136 2.35 -4.90 19.96
N SER A 137 3.42 -4.38 19.36
CA SER A 137 3.49 -3.73 18.04
C SER A 137 4.23 -4.56 16.99
N SER A 138 4.63 -5.80 17.33
CA SER A 138 5.47 -6.64 16.47
C SER A 138 4.63 -7.47 15.49
N GLY A 139 3.50 -7.99 15.95
CA GLY A 139 2.69 -8.89 15.13
C GLY A 139 1.28 -9.13 15.66
N VAL A 140 0.54 -9.95 14.93
CA VAL A 140 -0.82 -10.36 15.27
C VAL A 140 -1.03 -11.83 14.92
N ARG A 141 -1.65 -12.56 15.86
CA ARG A 141 -2.09 -13.93 15.64
C ARG A 141 -3.45 -13.91 14.94
N THR A 142 -3.53 -14.55 13.79
CA THR A 142 -4.76 -14.68 13.00
C THR A 142 -5.12 -16.16 12.84
N LYS A 143 -6.32 -16.45 12.34
CA LYS A 143 -6.69 -17.81 11.92
C LYS A 143 -5.73 -18.41 10.86
N ASP A 144 -5.06 -17.58 10.07
CA ASP A 144 -4.16 -17.98 8.97
C ASP A 144 -2.69 -17.96 9.42
N GLY A 145 -2.43 -17.91 10.73
CA GLY A 145 -1.09 -17.89 11.31
C GLY A 145 -0.68 -16.52 11.85
N TYR A 146 0.60 -16.40 12.18
CA TYR A 146 1.19 -15.18 12.70
C TYR A 146 1.64 -14.27 11.56
N TYR A 147 1.24 -13.00 11.62
CA TYR A 147 1.70 -11.97 10.69
C TYR A 147 2.49 -10.91 11.45
N GLU A 148 3.64 -10.52 10.92
CA GLU A 148 4.33 -9.31 11.36
C GLU A 148 3.50 -8.07 10.99
N LEU A 149 3.55 -7.06 11.86
CA LEU A 149 3.02 -5.74 11.54
C LEU A 149 4.06 -4.95 10.74
N ALA A 150 3.59 -4.11 9.82
CA ALA A 150 4.44 -3.04 9.31
C ALA A 150 4.91 -2.14 10.47
N GLU A 151 6.12 -1.62 10.34
CA GLU A 151 6.69 -0.74 11.36
C GLU A 151 5.81 0.50 11.55
N ASN A 152 5.60 0.89 12.81
CA ASN A 152 4.82 2.07 13.19
C ASN A 152 3.42 2.15 12.55
N ILE A 153 2.77 1.00 12.33
CA ILE A 153 1.45 0.94 11.69
C ILE A 153 0.38 1.72 12.45
N GLY A 154 -0.40 2.52 11.71
CA GLY A 154 -1.60 3.18 12.19
C GLY A 154 -2.84 2.30 12.06
N VAL A 155 -3.85 2.58 12.88
CA VAL A 155 -5.16 1.93 12.82
C VAL A 155 -6.19 2.93 12.33
N TYR A 156 -6.90 2.55 11.28
CA TYR A 156 -7.98 3.35 10.70
C TYR A 156 -9.29 3.13 11.46
N ILE A 157 -9.88 4.22 11.94
CA ILE A 157 -11.19 4.25 12.60
C ILE A 157 -12.22 4.65 11.55
N SER A 158 -12.99 3.68 11.09
CA SER A 158 -13.94 3.86 9.99
C SER A 158 -14.99 4.94 10.26
N GLU A 159 -15.57 4.94 11.47
CA GLU A 159 -16.61 5.90 11.89
C GLU A 159 -16.11 7.35 11.97
N GLN A 160 -14.83 7.54 12.26
CA GLN A 160 -14.20 8.86 12.41
C GLN A 160 -13.42 9.28 11.18
N ASN A 161 -13.39 8.43 10.14
CA ASN A 161 -12.68 8.66 8.90
C ASN A 161 -11.18 8.97 9.09
N ARG A 162 -10.55 8.47 10.17
CA ARG A 162 -9.20 8.87 10.58
C ARG A 162 -8.30 7.73 11.05
N PHE A 163 -6.99 7.93 10.99
CA PHE A 163 -6.01 7.07 11.63
C PHE A 163 -5.65 7.53 13.05
N ILE A 164 -5.36 6.55 13.91
CA ILE A 164 -4.76 6.73 15.24
C ILE A 164 -3.66 5.68 15.46
N SER A 165 -2.86 5.82 16.51
CA SER A 165 -1.84 4.81 16.85
C SER A 165 -2.48 3.47 17.25
N LEU A 166 -1.77 2.36 17.01
CA LEU A 166 -2.22 1.04 17.43
C LEU A 166 -2.47 0.95 18.94
N GLN A 167 -1.63 1.60 19.75
CA GLN A 167 -1.80 1.61 21.20
C GLN A 167 -3.11 2.29 21.61
N THR A 168 -3.41 3.47 21.06
CA THR A 168 -4.66 4.17 21.33
C THR A 168 -5.86 3.34 20.84
N ALA A 169 -5.75 2.71 19.67
CA ALA A 169 -6.83 1.89 19.15
C ALA A 169 -7.12 0.67 20.04
N LYS A 170 -6.09 -0.06 20.49
CA LYS A 170 -6.22 -1.23 21.38
C LYS A 170 -6.89 -0.90 22.72
N SER A 171 -6.79 0.35 23.19
CA SER A 171 -7.43 0.81 24.43
C SER A 171 -8.88 1.22 24.26
N ASN A 172 -9.30 1.60 23.04
CA ASN A 172 -10.62 2.20 22.79
C ASN A 172 -11.56 1.32 21.94
N TYR A 173 -11.02 0.29 21.26
CA TYR A 173 -11.77 -0.57 20.35
C TYR A 173 -11.52 -2.04 20.65
N THR A 174 -12.47 -2.90 20.26
CA THR A 174 -12.42 -4.33 20.57
C THR A 174 -12.35 -5.23 19.34
N SER A 175 -12.67 -4.71 18.15
CA SER A 175 -12.67 -5.45 16.89
C SER A 175 -11.69 -4.82 15.90
N PHE A 176 -10.80 -5.63 15.35
CA PHE A 176 -9.74 -5.20 14.44
C PHE A 176 -9.72 -6.08 13.20
N ARG A 177 -10.06 -5.49 12.05
CA ARG A 177 -9.90 -6.12 10.74
C ARG A 177 -8.47 -5.88 10.26
N VAL A 178 -7.72 -6.96 10.04
CA VAL A 178 -6.31 -6.89 9.65
C VAL A 178 -6.13 -7.28 8.18
N TYR A 179 -5.39 -6.46 7.43
CA TYR A 179 -5.21 -6.62 6.00
C TYR A 179 -3.75 -6.76 5.64
N ALA A 180 -3.43 -7.74 4.79
CA ALA A 180 -2.08 -8.01 4.35
C ALA A 180 -1.91 -7.86 2.84
N ASN A 181 -0.65 -7.67 2.44
CA ASN A 181 -0.24 -7.64 1.04
C ASN A 181 -0.13 -9.05 0.43
N LYS A 182 0.16 -10.07 1.25
CA LYS A 182 0.34 -11.48 0.86
C LYS A 182 -0.07 -12.38 2.03
N THR A 183 -0.08 -13.70 1.82
CA THR A 183 -0.30 -14.69 2.90
C THR A 183 0.93 -14.80 3.81
N ALA A 184 0.75 -15.25 5.05
CA ALA A 184 1.83 -15.42 6.04
C ALA A 184 2.92 -16.37 5.53
N GLU A 185 2.54 -17.49 4.92
CA GLU A 185 3.45 -18.48 4.33
C GLU A 185 4.39 -17.88 3.26
N ASN A 186 3.95 -16.81 2.60
CA ASN A 186 4.71 -16.09 1.58
C ASN A 186 5.37 -14.80 2.11
N GLY A 187 5.58 -14.70 3.43
CA GLY A 187 6.19 -13.55 4.08
C GLY A 187 5.30 -12.30 4.09
N GLY A 188 3.98 -12.48 4.09
CA GLY A 188 3.01 -11.39 4.16
C GLY A 188 3.11 -10.61 5.47
N LYS A 189 2.93 -9.30 5.39
CA LYS A 189 2.87 -8.39 6.56
C LYS A 189 1.50 -7.73 6.62
N ILE A 190 1.00 -7.46 7.83
CA ILE A 190 -0.16 -6.60 7.99
C ILE A 190 0.24 -5.17 7.61
N ARG A 191 -0.48 -4.62 6.62
CA ARG A 191 -0.20 -3.29 6.06
C ARG A 191 -1.28 -2.26 6.40
N VAL A 192 -2.50 -2.70 6.68
CA VAL A 192 -3.60 -1.83 7.13
C VAL A 192 -4.40 -2.55 8.22
N ILE A 193 -4.79 -1.81 9.25
CA ILE A 193 -5.70 -2.26 10.30
C ILE A 193 -6.90 -1.31 10.32
N VAL A 194 -8.11 -1.87 10.37
CA VAL A 194 -9.35 -1.11 10.53
C VAL A 194 -10.02 -1.52 11.83
N ALA A 195 -10.35 -0.56 12.68
CA ALA A 195 -11.07 -0.81 13.93
C ALA A 195 -12.49 -0.24 13.92
N SER A 196 -13.33 -0.90 14.72
CA SER A 196 -14.73 -0.60 15.01
C SER A 196 -15.06 -1.03 16.43
#